data_AF-A0A420YCU7-F1
#
_entry.id   AF-A0A420YCU7-F1
#
_cell.length_a   1.000
_cell.length_b   1.000
_cell.length_c   1.000
_cell.angle_alpha   90.00
_cell.angle_beta   90.00
_cell.angle_gamma   90.00
#
_symmetry.space_group_name_H-M   'P 1'
#
loop_
_entity.id
_entity.type
_entity.pdbx_description
1 polymer ?
#
loop_
_entity_poly.entity_id
_entity_poly.type
_entity_poly.pdbx_seq_one_letter_code
_entity_poly.pdbx_strand_id
1 'polypeptide(L)'
;MPSITTVHDSLPYIDPEPTASERAAAEALISQERSLVPDDPDHALLPPTINPHFSPAIEAELSRIASKQPLAAIDLTRYEAPDDTPAPSDLPTALERAYASATYLRARRAHLALLDSYGKNAWNRAQEEVSGDIKSLEETWKRGVGRVLETEVATETLRREVLEVRRKMA
;
A
#
# COMPACT_ATOMS: atom_id res chain seq x y z
N MET A 1 -14.00 25.25 13.41
CA MET A 1 -12.88 24.71 12.62
C MET A 1 -12.16 23.71 13.50
N PRO A 2 -11.84 22.50 13.03
CA PRO A 2 -11.18 21.49 13.87
C PRO A 2 -9.83 22.04 14.37
N SER A 3 -9.55 21.82 15.65
CA SER A 3 -8.39 22.35 16.39
C SER A 3 -7.09 21.60 16.09
N ILE A 4 -6.86 21.23 14.83
CA ILE A 4 -5.80 20.32 14.35
C ILE A 4 -4.37 20.83 14.57
N THR A 5 -4.19 22.14 14.76
CA THR A 5 -2.87 22.78 14.94
C THR A 5 -2.64 23.27 16.36
N THR A 6 -3.49 22.86 17.31
CA THR A 6 -3.35 23.26 18.71
C THR A 6 -2.15 22.52 19.29
N VAL A 7 -1.09 23.27 19.58
CA VAL A 7 0.02 22.76 20.40
C VAL A 7 -0.49 22.67 21.82
N HIS A 8 -0.61 21.45 22.35
CA HIS A 8 -1.00 21.23 23.72
C HIS A 8 0.26 21.35 24.58
N ASP A 9 0.17 22.07 25.70
CA ASP A 9 1.28 22.24 26.65
C ASP A 9 1.47 20.96 27.47
N SER A 10 2.01 19.92 26.83
CA SER A 10 2.55 18.74 27.49
C SER A 10 4.06 18.75 27.29
N LEU A 11 4.81 18.52 28.37
CA LEU A 11 6.27 18.54 28.33
C LEU A 11 6.83 17.13 28.60
N PRO A 12 6.76 16.19 27.63
CA PRO A 12 7.13 14.78 27.84
C PRO A 12 8.50 14.52 28.47
N TYR A 13 9.46 15.42 28.22
CA TYR A 13 10.82 15.29 28.74
C TYR A 13 10.99 15.98 30.11
N ILE A 14 10.12 16.90 30.50
CA ILE A 14 10.22 17.66 31.76
C ILE A 14 9.30 17.05 32.82
N ASP A 15 8.08 16.68 32.43
CA ASP A 15 7.10 16.09 33.32
C ASP A 15 7.43 14.60 33.58
N PRO A 16 7.23 14.11 34.82
CA PRO A 16 7.39 12.69 35.09
C PRO A 16 6.33 11.88 34.32
N GLU A 17 6.70 10.66 33.92
CA GLU A 17 5.72 9.78 33.28
C GLU A 17 4.56 9.50 34.25
N PRO A 18 3.30 9.66 33.83
CA PRO A 18 2.16 9.42 34.70
C PRO A 18 2.18 7.97 35.19
N THR A 19 1.85 7.80 36.47
CA THR A 19 1.73 6.47 37.08
C THR A 19 0.62 5.67 36.41
N ALA A 20 0.66 4.34 36.53
CA ALA A 20 -0.38 3.47 35.95
C ALA A 20 -1.80 3.84 36.43
N SER A 21 -1.93 4.29 37.69
CA SER A 21 -3.21 4.74 38.24
C SER A 21 -3.70 6.05 37.63
N GLU A 22 -2.80 7.01 37.40
CA GLU A 22 -3.13 8.29 36.76
C GLU A 22 -3.49 8.10 35.28
N ARG A 23 -2.78 7.21 34.57
CA ARG A 23 -3.10 6.83 33.18
C ARG A 23 -4.48 6.19 33.09
N ALA A 24 -4.80 5.24 33.97
CA ALA A 24 -6.11 4.60 34.01
C ALA A 24 -7.24 5.60 34.31
N ALA A 25 -7.01 6.56 35.22
CA ALA A 25 -7.97 7.63 35.50
C ALA A 25 -8.19 8.54 34.29
N ALA A 26 -7.11 8.92 33.58
CA ALA A 26 -7.20 9.73 32.36
C ALA A 26 -7.94 8.99 31.22
N GLU A 27 -7.64 7.71 31.00
CA GLU A 27 -8.32 6.86 30.01
C GLU A 27 -9.82 6.69 30.33
N ALA A 28 -10.17 6.57 31.61
CA ALA A 28 -11.57 6.49 32.04
C ALA A 28 -12.34 7.78 31.70
N LEU A 29 -11.74 8.95 31.94
CA LEU A 29 -12.33 10.25 31.58
C LEU A 29 -12.44 10.41 30.06
N ILE A 30 -11.42 10.03 29.29
CA ILE A 30 -11.47 10.05 27.82
C ILE A 30 -12.59 9.14 27.31
N SER A 31 -12.73 7.94 27.88
CA SER A 31 -13.78 7.00 27.48
C SER A 31 -15.17 7.51 27.82
N GLN A 32 -15.33 8.18 28.95
CA GLN A 32 -16.57 8.83 29.34
C GLN A 32 -16.95 9.93 28.34
N GLU A 33 -16.03 10.83 27.98
CA GLU A 33 -16.29 11.90 27.01
C GLU A 33 -16.59 11.33 25.62
N ARG A 34 -15.85 10.30 25.19
CA ARG A 34 -16.13 9.59 23.93
C ARG A 34 -17.50 8.90 23.90
N SER A 35 -18.07 8.55 25.05
CA SER A 35 -19.42 7.98 25.10
C SER A 35 -20.53 9.03 24.94
N LEU A 36 -20.22 10.31 25.21
CA LEU A 36 -21.16 11.42 25.08
C LEU A 36 -21.30 11.89 23.63
N VAL A 37 -20.25 11.71 22.82
CA VAL A 37 -20.22 12.11 21.41
C VAL A 37 -19.96 10.88 20.55
N PRO A 38 -20.94 10.39 19.77
CA PRO A 38 -20.71 9.33 18.79
C PRO A 38 -19.58 9.71 17.82
N ASP A 39 -18.73 8.75 17.48
CA ASP A 39 -17.68 8.95 16.48
C ASP A 39 -18.32 9.38 15.14
N ASP A 40 -17.85 10.49 14.56
CA ASP A 40 -18.31 10.96 13.25
C ASP A 40 -17.84 9.95 12.18
N PRO A 41 -18.75 9.37 11.36
CA PRO A 41 -18.35 8.49 10.27
C PRO A 41 -17.49 9.21 9.22
N ASP A 42 -17.58 10.53 9.11
CA ASP A 42 -16.85 11.34 8.15
C ASP A 42 -15.86 12.28 8.86
N HIS A 43 -14.57 12.15 8.56
CA HIS A 43 -13.55 12.99 9.18
C HIS A 43 -13.59 14.43 8.64
N ALA A 44 -13.58 15.43 9.53
CA ALA A 44 -13.77 16.84 9.19
C ALA A 44 -12.76 17.46 8.17
N LEU A 45 -11.62 16.81 7.93
CA LEU A 45 -10.62 17.23 6.93
C LEU A 45 -10.68 16.45 5.62
N LEU A 46 -11.47 15.38 5.60
CA LEU A 46 -11.66 14.61 4.39
C LEU A 46 -12.82 15.22 3.60
N PRO A 47 -12.72 15.26 2.26
CA PRO A 47 -13.87 15.57 1.44
C PRO A 47 -14.99 14.54 1.70
N PRO A 48 -16.26 14.91 1.46
CA PRO A 48 -17.37 13.98 1.60
C PRO A 48 -17.14 12.74 0.74
N THR A 49 -17.57 11.58 1.25
CA THR A 49 -17.43 10.32 0.53
C THR A 49 -18.19 10.38 -0.80
N ILE A 50 -17.49 10.06 -1.90
CA ILE A 50 -18.10 9.97 -3.22
C ILE A 50 -18.64 8.56 -3.37
N ASN A 51 -19.94 8.43 -3.57
CA ASN A 51 -20.57 7.18 -3.98
C ASN A 51 -20.36 7.02 -5.50
N PRO A 52 -19.53 6.06 -5.95
CA PRO A 52 -19.31 5.88 -7.38
C PRO A 52 -20.57 5.30 -8.05
N HIS A 53 -20.94 5.87 -9.19
CA HIS A 53 -21.95 5.27 -10.08
C HIS A 53 -21.24 4.42 -11.13
N PHE A 54 -21.55 3.13 -11.14
CA PHE A 54 -20.99 2.19 -12.09
C PHE A 54 -22.01 1.83 -13.18
N SER A 55 -21.51 1.30 -14.30
CA SER A 55 -22.41 0.73 -15.31
C SER A 55 -23.00 -0.58 -14.79
N PRO A 56 -24.18 -1.01 -15.28
CA PRO A 56 -24.80 -2.26 -14.84
C PRO A 56 -23.88 -3.48 -14.99
N ALA A 57 -23.00 -3.49 -16.01
CA ALA A 57 -22.02 -4.56 -16.21
C ALA A 57 -20.96 -4.60 -15.09
N ILE A 58 -20.51 -3.43 -14.62
CA ILE A 58 -19.53 -3.34 -13.53
C ILE A 58 -20.21 -3.69 -12.20
N GLU A 59 -21.44 -3.23 -11.95
CA GLU A 59 -22.19 -3.57 -10.74
C GLU A 59 -22.43 -5.08 -10.60
N ALA A 60 -22.71 -5.77 -11.72
CA ALA A 60 -22.82 -7.21 -11.75
C ALA A 60 -21.51 -7.91 -11.37
N GLU A 61 -20.38 -7.44 -11.89
CA GLU A 61 -19.06 -7.98 -11.53
C GLU A 61 -18.68 -7.72 -10.08
N LEU A 62 -18.97 -6.52 -9.55
CA LEU A 62 -18.77 -6.19 -8.14
C LEU A 62 -19.61 -7.11 -7.24
N SER A 63 -20.85 -7.38 -7.62
CA SER A 63 -21.75 -8.31 -6.89
C SER A 63 -21.21 -9.74 -6.92
N ARG A 64 -20.67 -10.19 -8.06
CA ARG A 64 -20.01 -11.51 -8.20
C ARG A 64 -18.77 -11.61 -7.30
N ILE A 65 -17.93 -10.58 -7.30
CA ILE A 65 -16.72 -10.49 -6.47
C ILE A 65 -17.08 -10.47 -4.98
N ALA A 66 -18.08 -9.68 -4.58
CA ALA A 66 -18.57 -9.63 -3.21
C ALA A 66 -19.08 -11.01 -2.74
N SER A 67 -19.71 -11.76 -3.65
CA SER A 67 -20.14 -13.14 -3.42
C SER A 67 -19.01 -14.18 -3.51
N LYS A 68 -17.75 -13.74 -3.72
CA LYS A 68 -16.56 -14.58 -3.90
C LYS A 68 -16.71 -15.66 -4.97
N GLN A 69 -17.54 -15.43 -5.97
CA GLN A 69 -17.73 -16.36 -7.08
C GLN A 69 -16.55 -16.24 -8.05
N PRO A 70 -15.91 -17.34 -8.51
CA PRO A 70 -14.82 -17.27 -9.46
C PRO A 70 -15.29 -16.82 -10.85
N LEU A 71 -14.40 -16.19 -11.62
CA LEU A 71 -14.69 -15.79 -13.00
C LEU A 71 -14.21 -16.88 -13.98
N ALA A 72 -15.14 -17.49 -14.72
CA ALA A 72 -14.83 -18.44 -15.78
C ALA A 72 -14.97 -17.78 -17.17
N ALA A 73 -14.30 -16.65 -17.39
CA ALA A 73 -14.43 -15.86 -18.62
C ALA A 73 -13.47 -16.29 -19.74
N ILE A 74 -12.33 -16.89 -19.39
CA ILE A 74 -11.27 -17.22 -20.35
C ILE A 74 -11.19 -18.74 -20.51
N ASP A 75 -11.48 -19.20 -21.72
CA ASP A 75 -11.27 -20.59 -22.12
C ASP A 75 -9.80 -20.80 -22.52
N LEU A 76 -9.06 -21.52 -21.67
CA LEU A 76 -7.66 -21.86 -21.91
C LEU A 76 -7.48 -23.03 -22.88
N THR A 77 -8.51 -23.87 -23.06
CA THR A 77 -8.46 -25.05 -23.94
C THR A 77 -8.30 -24.66 -25.41
N ARG A 78 -8.66 -23.41 -25.77
CA ARG A 78 -8.44 -22.82 -27.09
C ARG A 78 -6.96 -22.80 -27.50
N TYR A 79 -6.04 -22.68 -26.55
CA TYR A 79 -4.61 -22.54 -26.81
C TYR A 79 -3.83 -23.85 -26.68
N GLU A 80 -4.49 -24.92 -26.28
CA GLU A 80 -3.91 -26.25 -26.20
C GLU A 80 -3.86 -26.89 -27.59
N ALA A 81 -2.80 -27.65 -27.87
CA ALA A 81 -2.69 -28.39 -29.11
C ALA A 81 -3.67 -29.59 -29.06
N PRO A 82 -4.36 -29.93 -30.17
CA PRO A 82 -5.17 -31.13 -30.21
C PRO A 82 -4.27 -32.37 -30.15
N ASP A 83 -4.47 -33.22 -29.14
CA ASP A 83 -3.69 -34.45 -28.93
C ASP A 83 -4.20 -35.64 -29.77
N ASP A 84 -5.50 -35.65 -30.10
CA ASP A 84 -6.16 -36.77 -30.79
C ASP A 84 -6.61 -36.41 -32.21
N THR A 85 -6.77 -37.43 -33.05
CA THR A 85 -7.42 -37.27 -34.37
C THR A 85 -8.91 -36.95 -34.16
N PRO A 86 -9.36 -35.74 -34.54
CA PRO A 86 -10.76 -35.35 -34.36
C PRO A 86 -11.69 -36.22 -35.20
N ALA A 87 -12.90 -36.46 -34.69
CA ALA A 87 -13.97 -37.04 -35.50
C ALA A 87 -14.27 -36.13 -36.71
N PRO A 88 -14.78 -36.66 -37.84
CA PRO A 88 -15.07 -35.85 -39.02
C PRO A 88 -16.04 -34.69 -38.75
N SER A 89 -16.94 -34.83 -37.77
CA SER A 89 -17.84 -33.78 -37.31
C SER A 89 -17.15 -32.62 -36.60
N ASP A 90 -16.03 -32.88 -35.92
CA ASP A 90 -15.30 -31.91 -35.09
C ASP A 90 -14.10 -31.29 -35.82
N LEU A 91 -13.87 -31.71 -37.06
CA LEU A 91 -12.76 -31.28 -37.90
C LEU A 91 -12.64 -29.75 -38.04
N PRO A 92 -13.73 -28.99 -38.28
CA PRO A 92 -13.64 -27.54 -38.41
C PRO A 92 -13.12 -26.87 -37.12
N THR A 93 -13.68 -27.26 -35.98
CA THR A 93 -13.29 -26.72 -34.66
C THR A 93 -11.85 -27.10 -34.30
N ALA A 94 -11.45 -28.34 -34.58
CA ALA A 94 -10.08 -28.79 -34.34
C ALA A 94 -9.07 -28.04 -35.24
N LEU A 95 -9.45 -27.76 -36.49
CA LEU A 95 -8.62 -26.99 -37.42
C LEU A 95 -8.47 -25.53 -36.96
N GLU A 96 -9.55 -24.88 -36.52
CA GLU A 96 -9.50 -23.54 -35.96
C GLU A 96 -8.56 -23.46 -34.74
N ARG A 97 -8.67 -24.41 -33.81
CA ARG A 97 -7.78 -24.53 -32.64
C ARG A 97 -6.32 -24.73 -33.05
N ALA A 98 -6.06 -25.61 -34.01
CA ALA A 98 -4.71 -25.87 -34.51
C ALA A 98 -4.08 -24.63 -35.15
N TYR A 99 -4.84 -23.83 -35.92
CA TYR A 99 -4.35 -22.57 -36.47
C TYR A 99 -4.11 -21.51 -35.39
N ALA A 100 -5.00 -21.42 -34.39
CA ALA A 100 -4.83 -20.51 -33.26
C ALA A 100 -3.56 -20.84 -32.46
N SER A 101 -3.34 -22.11 -32.12
CA SER A 101 -2.14 -22.53 -31.40
C SER A 101 -0.86 -22.37 -32.23
N ALA A 102 -0.89 -22.69 -33.54
CA ALA A 102 0.25 -22.52 -34.43
C ALA A 102 0.68 -21.05 -34.61
N THR A 103 -0.29 -20.14 -34.73
CA THR A 103 -0.02 -18.69 -34.82
C THR A 103 0.56 -18.14 -33.52
N TYR A 104 0.01 -18.54 -32.37
CA TYR A 104 0.57 -18.20 -31.06
C TYR A 104 2.02 -18.70 -30.90
N LEU A 105 2.30 -19.96 -31.23
CA LEU A 105 3.65 -20.53 -31.14
C LEU A 105 4.65 -19.85 -32.08
N ARG A 106 4.20 -19.40 -33.25
CA ARG A 106 5.03 -18.59 -34.16
C ARG A 106 5.39 -17.24 -33.54
N ALA A 107 4.41 -16.52 -32.99
CA ALA A 107 4.66 -15.26 -32.29
C ALA A 107 5.57 -15.46 -31.07
N ARG A 108 5.33 -16.51 -30.28
CA ARG A 108 6.16 -16.87 -29.12
C ARG A 108 7.62 -17.13 -29.51
N ARG A 109 7.89 -17.83 -30.61
CA ARG A 109 9.27 -18.00 -31.10
C ARG A 109 9.94 -16.67 -31.43
N ALA A 110 9.23 -15.77 -32.12
CA ALA A 110 9.76 -14.44 -32.40
C ALA A 110 10.05 -13.64 -31.11
N HIS A 111 9.12 -13.68 -30.14
CA HIS A 111 9.32 -13.03 -28.85
C HIS A 111 10.51 -13.61 -28.07
N LEU A 112 10.67 -14.94 -28.05
CA LEU A 112 11.80 -15.58 -27.39
C LEU A 112 13.13 -15.22 -28.07
N ALA A 113 13.16 -15.09 -29.39
CA ALA A 113 14.36 -14.62 -30.09
C ALA A 113 14.72 -13.17 -29.72
N LEU A 114 13.72 -12.29 -29.55
CA LEU A 114 13.93 -10.92 -29.05
C LEU A 114 14.39 -10.92 -27.59
N LEU A 115 13.83 -11.79 -26.75
CA LEU A 115 14.24 -11.92 -25.35
C LEU A 115 15.68 -12.45 -25.22
N ASP A 116 16.07 -13.41 -26.04
CA ASP A 116 17.43 -13.95 -26.06
C ASP A 116 18.45 -12.88 -26.50
N SER A 117 18.12 -12.12 -27.55
CA SER A 117 19.00 -11.08 -28.08
C SER A 117 19.09 -9.82 -27.21
N TYR A 118 18.00 -9.40 -26.56
CA TYR A 118 17.95 -8.10 -25.87
C TYR A 118 17.60 -8.17 -24.38
N GLY A 119 17.12 -9.32 -23.89
CA GLY A 119 16.56 -9.44 -22.55
C GLY A 119 17.53 -9.07 -21.43
N LYS A 120 18.76 -9.57 -21.48
CA LYS A 120 19.80 -9.23 -20.49
C LYS A 120 20.07 -7.72 -20.42
N ASN A 121 20.21 -7.08 -21.57
CA ASN A 121 20.51 -5.65 -21.64
C ASN A 121 19.31 -4.80 -21.20
N ALA A 122 18.09 -5.19 -21.57
CA ALA A 122 16.86 -4.55 -21.11
C ALA A 122 16.70 -4.67 -19.59
N TRP A 123 16.94 -5.86 -19.03
CA TRP A 123 16.86 -6.09 -17.59
C TRP A 123 17.90 -5.26 -16.82
N ASN A 124 19.16 -5.26 -17.26
CA ASN A 124 20.21 -4.45 -16.63
C ASN A 124 19.88 -2.96 -16.62
N ARG A 125 19.37 -2.40 -17.72
CA ARG A 125 18.96 -1.00 -17.77
C ARG A 125 17.82 -0.69 -16.80
N ALA A 126 16.81 -1.56 -16.75
CA ALA A 126 15.70 -1.38 -15.80
C ALA A 126 16.19 -1.44 -14.34
N GLN A 127 17.17 -2.29 -14.03
CA GLN A 127 17.79 -2.31 -12.70
C GLN A 127 18.59 -1.04 -12.40
N GLU A 128 19.32 -0.51 -13.38
CA GLU A 128 20.08 0.74 -13.23
C GLU A 128 19.17 1.95 -13.01
N GLU A 129 18.05 2.03 -13.74
CA GLU A 129 17.04 3.07 -13.59
C GLU A 129 16.46 3.09 -12.16
N VAL A 130 16.10 1.93 -11.62
CA VAL A 130 15.58 1.80 -10.24
C VAL A 130 16.67 2.02 -9.18
N SER A 131 17.95 1.85 -9.51
CA SER A 131 19.04 2.01 -8.55
C SER A 131 19.13 3.43 -7.98
N GLY A 132 18.79 4.45 -8.78
CA GLY A 132 18.76 5.84 -8.34
C GLY A 132 17.73 6.08 -7.23
N ASP A 133 16.53 5.55 -7.39
CA ASP A 133 15.44 5.69 -6.42
C ASP A 133 15.78 5.04 -5.08
N ILE A 134 16.37 3.83 -5.12
CA ILE A 134 16.80 3.12 -3.90
C ILE A 134 17.84 3.96 -3.14
N LYS A 135 18.83 4.53 -3.84
CA LYS A 135 19.84 5.38 -3.20
C LYS A 135 19.23 6.63 -2.58
N SER A 136 18.32 7.29 -3.30
CA SER A 136 17.61 8.47 -2.80
C SER A 136 16.79 8.16 -1.54
N LEU A 137 16.10 7.01 -1.52
CA LEU A 137 15.37 6.54 -0.34
C LEU A 137 16.31 6.26 0.82
N GLU A 138 17.45 5.60 0.58
CA GLU A 138 18.45 5.31 1.60
C GLU A 138 19.04 6.61 2.20
N GLU A 139 19.40 7.58 1.36
CA GLU A 139 19.89 8.88 1.81
C GLU A 139 18.84 9.65 2.61
N THR A 140 17.59 9.64 2.15
CA THR A 140 16.48 10.30 2.82
C THR A 140 16.21 9.65 4.18
N TRP A 141 16.27 8.31 4.25
CA TRP A 141 16.14 7.57 5.50
C TRP A 141 17.28 7.89 6.46
N LYS A 142 18.54 7.83 6.01
CA LYS A 142 19.72 8.19 6.83
C LYS A 142 19.61 9.61 7.38
N ARG A 143 19.19 10.57 6.55
CA ARG A 143 18.95 11.96 6.98
C ARG A 143 17.80 12.09 7.96
N GLY A 144 16.71 11.33 7.75
CA GLY A 144 15.58 11.26 8.66
C GLY A 144 15.99 10.78 10.05
N VAL A 145 16.68 9.64 10.12
CA VAL A 145 17.21 9.07 11.36
C VAL A 145 18.19 10.04 12.04
N GLY A 146 19.11 10.64 11.28
CA GLY A 146 20.03 11.65 11.81
C GLY A 146 19.31 12.82 12.48
N ARG A 147 18.31 13.38 11.81
CA ARG A 147 17.50 14.48 12.38
C ARG A 147 16.76 14.08 13.65
N VAL A 148 16.18 12.87 13.70
CA VAL A 148 15.51 12.38 14.92
C VAL A 148 16.51 12.29 16.08
N LEU A 149 17.69 11.72 15.84
CA LEU A 149 18.74 11.63 16.85
C LEU A 149 19.21 13.01 17.32
N GLU A 150 19.41 13.95 16.39
CA GLU A 150 19.75 15.35 16.73
C GLU A 150 18.66 16.00 17.59
N THR A 151 17.38 15.79 17.25
CA THR A 151 16.28 16.33 18.06
C THR A 151 16.23 15.69 19.45
N GLU A 152 16.44 14.38 19.59
CA GLU A 152 16.46 13.70 20.90
C GLU A 152 17.64 14.15 21.76
N VAL A 153 18.81 14.38 21.15
CA VAL A 153 19.97 14.92 21.88
C VAL A 153 19.72 16.36 22.32
N ALA A 154 19.12 17.18 21.45
CA ALA A 154 18.77 18.56 21.77
C ALA A 154 17.71 18.64 22.89
N THR A 155 16.67 17.80 22.84
CA THR A 155 15.62 17.74 23.87
C THR A 155 16.20 17.28 25.22
N GLU A 156 17.08 16.27 25.24
CA GLU A 156 17.73 15.81 26.47
C GLU A 156 18.72 16.87 27.02
N THR A 157 19.41 17.61 26.16
CA THR A 157 20.28 18.73 26.59
C THR A 157 19.45 19.84 27.24
N LEU A 158 18.38 20.28 26.57
CA LEU A 158 17.45 21.27 27.09
C LEU A 158 16.82 20.82 28.41
N ARG A 159 16.44 19.54 28.52
CA ARG A 159 15.93 18.95 29.75
C ARG A 159 16.90 19.13 30.91
N ARG A 160 18.19 18.85 30.70
CA ARG A 160 19.23 19.01 31.73
C ARG A 160 19.38 20.46 32.17
N GLU A 161 19.41 21.39 31.22
CA GLU A 161 19.50 22.83 31.51
C GLU A 161 18.30 23.31 32.33
N VAL A 162 17.08 22.93 31.95
CA VAL A 162 15.85 23.29 32.68
C VAL A 162 15.89 22.74 34.11
N LEU A 163 16.32 21.48 34.29
CA LEU A 163 16.47 20.89 35.62
C LEU A 163 17.53 21.59 36.46
N GLU A 164 18.64 22.03 35.86
CA GLU A 164 19.68 22.79 36.55
C GLU A 164 19.19 24.18 36.98
N VAL A 165 18.49 24.89 36.10
CA VAL A 165 17.87 26.20 36.43
C VAL A 165 16.87 26.06 37.56
N ARG A 166 16.00 25.03 37.52
CA ARG A 166 15.04 24.76 38.61
C ARG A 166 15.73 24.49 39.94
N ARG A 167 16.84 23.72 39.95
CA ARG A 167 17.63 23.49 41.17
C ARG A 167 18.27 24.75 41.73
N LYS A 168 18.65 25.71 40.88
CA LYS A 168 19.22 27.00 41.31
C LYS A 168 18.17 27.98 41.82
N MET A 169 16.90 27.81 41.42
CA MET A 169 15.77 28.64 41.85
C MET A 169 15.06 28.13 43.12
N ALA A 170 15.31 26.87 43.51
CA ALA A 170 14.81 26.26 44.74
C ALA A 170 15.79 26.48 45.91
#